data_AF-A0A1D2U1P8-F1
#
_entry.id   AF-A0A1D2U1P8-F1
#
_cell.length_a   1.000
_cell.length_b   1.000
_cell.length_c   1.000
_cell.angle_alpha   90.00
_cell.angle_beta   90.00
_cell.angle_gamma   90.00
#
_symmetry.space_group_name_H-M   'P 1'
#
loop_
_entity.id
_entity.type
_entity.pdbx_description
1 polymer ?
#
loop_
_entity_poly.entity_id
_entity_poly.type
_entity_poly.pdbx_seq_one_letter_code
_entity_poly.pdbx_strand_id
1 'polypeptide(L)'
;MRAYEALGEATQQAGPLDAKTRALAKLGIAVGAWREGAVHSHTRRALDAGCSPDEIRHVVLLATTTLGFPSMMAALTWVEDVLQKK
;
A
#
# COMPACT_ATOMS: atom_id res chain seq x y z
N MET A 1 21.09 -9.70 -1.55
CA MET A 1 19.71 -9.77 -1.00
C MET A 1 19.70 -9.48 0.50
N ARG A 2 20.44 -10.21 1.35
CA ARG A 2 20.49 -10.02 2.81
C ARG A 2 20.64 -8.56 3.31
N ALA A 3 21.53 -7.76 2.70
CA ALA A 3 21.70 -6.36 3.11
C ALA A 3 20.47 -5.48 2.83
N TYR A 4 19.75 -5.75 1.74
CA TYR A 4 18.54 -5.01 1.38
C TYR A 4 17.36 -5.39 2.27
N GLU A 5 17.25 -6.67 2.63
CA GLU A 5 16.25 -7.16 3.59
C GLU A 5 16.49 -6.58 4.98
N ALA A 6 17.73 -6.60 5.47
CA ALA A 6 18.10 -6.01 6.75
C ALA A 6 17.80 -4.51 6.82
N LEU A 7 18.07 -3.76 5.74
CA LEU A 7 17.67 -2.36 5.65
C LEU A 7 16.13 -2.20 5.70
N GLY A 8 15.41 -3.07 5.00
CA GLY A 8 13.95 -3.10 5.00
C GLY A 8 13.34 -3.38 6.38
N GLU A 9 13.98 -4.20 7.20
CA GLU A 9 13.58 -4.46 8.60
C GLU A 9 13.91 -3.28 9.51
N ALA A 10 15.14 -2.76 9.43
CA ALA A 10 15.58 -1.62 10.22
C ALA A 10 14.66 -0.41 10.03
N THR A 11 14.29 -0.10 8.77
CA THR A 11 13.35 1.00 8.49
C THR A 11 11.95 0.79 9.05
N GLN A 12 11.50 -0.45 9.23
CA GLN A 12 10.20 -0.75 9.86
C GLN A 12 10.23 -0.57 11.38
N GLN A 13 11.38 -0.81 12.01
CA GLN A 13 11.58 -0.73 13.46
C GLN A 13 12.01 0.66 13.94
N ALA A 14 12.47 1.53 13.04
CA ALA A 14 13.02 2.84 13.37
C ALA A 14 12.02 3.89 13.86
N GLY A 15 10.71 3.62 13.86
CA GLY A 15 9.68 4.63 14.11
C GLY A 15 8.48 4.12 14.92
N PRO A 16 7.63 5.04 15.39
CA PRO A 16 6.55 4.75 16.34
C PRO A 16 5.30 4.14 15.71
N LEU A 17 5.25 4.02 14.38
CA LEU A 17 4.07 3.54 13.66
C LEU A 17 3.90 2.04 13.82
N ASP A 18 2.67 1.60 14.06
CA ASP A 18 2.33 0.18 14.12
C ASP A 18 2.40 -0.51 12.74
N ALA A 19 2.25 -1.83 12.72
CA ALA A 19 2.37 -2.63 11.49
C ALA A 19 1.36 -2.23 10.41
N LYS A 20 0.09 -2.02 10.79
CA LYS A 20 -0.99 -1.64 9.88
C LYS A 20 -0.73 -0.26 9.27
N THR A 21 -0.39 0.71 10.10
CA THR A 21 -0.10 2.09 9.68
C THR A 21 1.08 2.14 8.74
N ARG A 22 2.16 1.39 9.02
CA ARG A 22 3.31 1.30 8.09
C ARG A 22 2.93 0.66 6.76
N ALA A 23 2.10 -0.39 6.77
CA ALA A 23 1.69 -1.06 5.55
C ALA A 23 0.81 -0.15 4.66
N LEU A 24 -0.17 0.51 5.26
CA LEU A 24 -1.03 1.50 4.59
C LEU A 24 -0.24 2.70 4.05
N ALA A 25 0.72 3.22 4.83
CA ALA A 25 1.60 4.31 4.38
C ALA A 25 2.43 3.89 3.15
N LYS A 26 3.01 2.68 3.16
CA LYS A 26 3.76 2.15 2.02
C LYS A 26 2.87 1.91 0.80
N LEU A 27 1.62 1.48 1.00
CA LEU A 27 0.63 1.39 -0.09
C LEU A 27 0.35 2.77 -0.68
N GLY A 28 0.11 3.79 0.15
CA GLY A 28 -0.07 5.18 -0.32
C GLY A 28 1.13 5.70 -1.11
N ILE A 29 2.36 5.41 -0.66
CA ILE A 29 3.59 5.75 -1.40
C ILE A 29 3.63 5.02 -2.75
N ALA A 30 3.26 3.73 -2.81
CA ALA A 30 3.24 2.98 -4.07
C ALA A 30 2.21 3.54 -5.07
N VAL A 31 1.04 3.97 -4.58
CA VAL A 31 0.01 4.65 -5.37
C VAL A 31 0.55 5.99 -5.90
N GLY A 32 1.14 6.82 -5.03
CA GLY A 32 1.73 8.11 -5.42
C GLY A 32 2.92 7.97 -6.38
N ALA A 33 3.69 6.89 -6.28
CA ALA A 33 4.78 6.57 -7.20
C ALA A 33 4.28 6.04 -8.56
N TRP A 34 2.98 5.79 -8.70
CA TRP A 34 2.34 5.28 -9.92
C TRP A 34 2.93 3.96 -10.41
N ARG A 35 3.15 3.02 -9.48
CA ARG A 35 3.77 1.71 -9.75
C ARG A 35 2.80 0.57 -9.44
N GLU A 36 2.07 0.10 -10.45
CA GLU A 36 1.08 -0.98 -10.33
C GLU A 36 1.61 -2.22 -9.57
N GLY A 37 2.74 -2.79 -9.99
CA GLY A 37 3.31 -3.97 -9.32
C GLY A 37 3.68 -3.72 -7.85
N ALA A 38 4.04 -2.48 -7.49
CA ALA A 38 4.26 -2.09 -6.10
C ALA A 38 2.94 -1.97 -5.33
N VAL A 39 1.89 -1.42 -5.96
CA VAL A 39 0.54 -1.37 -5.38
C VAL A 39 0.04 -2.79 -5.10
N HIS A 40 0.13 -3.72 -6.06
CA HIS A 40 -0.21 -5.12 -5.83
C HIS A 40 0.56 -5.74 -4.66
N SER A 41 1.89 -5.53 -4.62
CA SER A 41 2.73 -6.07 -3.54
C SER A 41 2.38 -5.46 -2.18
N HIS A 42 2.12 -4.16 -2.11
CA HIS A 42 1.81 -3.49 -0.85
C HIS A 42 0.38 -3.74 -0.39
N THR A 43 -0.56 -4.02 -1.28
CA THR A 43 -1.90 -4.50 -0.92
C THR A 43 -1.83 -5.85 -0.22
N ARG A 44 -1.08 -6.83 -0.76
CA ARG A 44 -0.87 -8.13 -0.08
C ARG A 44 -0.24 -7.96 1.31
N ARG A 45 0.80 -7.14 1.40
CA ARG A 45 1.48 -6.87 2.68
C ARG A 45 0.61 -6.13 3.68
N ALA A 46 -0.34 -5.30 3.23
CA ALA A 46 -1.34 -4.69 4.09
C ALA A 46 -2.32 -5.73 4.66
N LEU A 47 -2.78 -6.67 3.83
CA LEU A 47 -3.60 -7.80 4.30
C LEU A 47 -2.82 -8.66 5.31
N ASP A 48 -1.56 -8.99 5.03
CA ASP A 48 -0.69 -9.76 5.94
C ASP A 48 -0.46 -9.03 7.28
N ALA A 49 -0.48 -7.68 7.27
CA ALA A 49 -0.38 -6.86 8.46
C ALA A 49 -1.71 -6.72 9.24
N GLY A 50 -2.80 -7.33 8.77
CA GLY A 50 -4.11 -7.29 9.41
C GLY A 50 -4.97 -6.07 9.02
N CYS A 51 -4.67 -5.42 7.89
CA CYS A 51 -5.58 -4.41 7.33
C CYS A 51 -6.81 -5.07 6.70
N SER A 52 -7.97 -4.46 6.90
CA SER A 52 -9.19 -4.86 6.21
C SER A 52 -9.18 -4.37 4.76
N PRO A 53 -9.94 -5.02 3.86
CA PRO A 53 -10.17 -4.49 2.50
C PRO A 53 -10.68 -3.05 2.49
N ASP A 54 -11.49 -2.66 3.46
CA ASP A 54 -12.06 -1.31 3.55
C ASP A 54 -11.00 -0.27 3.95
N GLU A 55 -10.06 -0.62 4.85
CA GLU A 55 -8.93 0.25 5.17
C GLU A 55 -8.02 0.48 3.94
N ILE A 56 -7.81 -0.56 3.14
CA ILE A 56 -7.03 -0.50 1.90
C ILE A 56 -7.72 0.40 0.87
N ARG A 57 -9.02 0.18 0.63
CA ARG A 57 -9.83 1.04 -0.27
C ARG A 57 -9.82 2.49 0.20
N HIS A 58 -9.97 2.72 1.49
CA HIS A 58 -9.96 4.06 2.06
C HIS A 58 -8.65 4.80 1.79
N VAL A 59 -7.49 4.14 1.97
CA VAL A 59 -6.19 4.74 1.62
C VAL A 59 -6.10 5.14 0.15
N VAL A 60 -6.62 4.34 -0.76
CA VAL A 60 -6.67 4.69 -2.19
C VAL A 60 -7.61 5.87 -2.42
N LEU A 61 -8.80 5.88 -1.81
CA LEU A 61 -9.77 6.97 -1.92
C LEU A 61 -9.18 8.32 -1.49
N LEU A 62 -8.32 8.35 -0.46
CA LEU A 62 -7.62 9.57 -0.01
C LEU A 62 -6.73 10.18 -1.10
N ALA A 63 -6.31 9.41 -2.11
CA ALA A 63 -5.56 9.92 -3.24
C ALA A 63 -6.38 10.81 -4.19
N THR A 64 -7.73 10.82 -4.09
CA THR A 64 -8.62 11.58 -4.99
C THR A 64 -8.27 13.06 -5.06
N THR A 65 -8.00 13.71 -3.91
CA THR A 65 -7.69 15.14 -3.84
C THR A 65 -6.22 15.46 -4.07
N THR A 66 -5.35 14.46 -4.05
CA THR A 66 -3.90 14.62 -4.16
C THR A 66 -3.40 14.29 -5.57
N LEU A 67 -3.92 13.23 -6.18
CA LEU A 67 -3.54 12.71 -7.50
C LEU A 67 -4.64 12.90 -8.57
N GLY A 68 -5.84 13.32 -8.15
CA GLY A 68 -7.01 13.45 -9.01
C GLY A 68 -7.84 12.16 -9.12
N PHE A 69 -9.11 12.33 -9.46
CA PHE A 69 -10.08 11.23 -9.60
C PHE A 69 -9.64 10.13 -10.58
N PRO A 70 -9.15 10.42 -11.80
CA PRO A 70 -8.73 9.37 -12.73
C PRO A 70 -7.59 8.52 -12.18
N SER A 71 -6.61 9.16 -11.54
CA SER A 71 -5.46 8.48 -10.96
C SER A 71 -5.88 7.57 -9.80
N MET A 72 -6.74 8.08 -8.92
CA MET A 72 -7.30 7.29 -7.84
C MET A 72 -8.07 6.06 -8.36
N MET A 73 -8.91 6.24 -9.38
CA MET A 73 -9.72 5.14 -9.93
C MET A 73 -8.86 4.02 -10.52
N ALA A 74 -7.77 4.33 -11.24
CA ALA A 74 -6.89 3.28 -11.74
C ALA A 74 -6.13 2.58 -10.60
N ALA A 75 -5.65 3.32 -9.60
CA ALA A 75 -5.07 2.72 -8.40
C ALA A 75 -6.05 1.81 -7.65
N LEU A 76 -7.34 2.19 -7.64
CA LEU A 76 -8.40 1.37 -7.06
C LEU A 76 -8.54 0.04 -7.81
N THR A 77 -8.49 0.04 -9.15
CA THR A 77 -8.52 -1.22 -9.91
C THR A 77 -7.37 -2.16 -9.55
N TRP A 78 -6.17 -1.63 -9.34
CA TRP A 78 -5.02 -2.44 -8.95
C TRP A 78 -5.17 -3.07 -7.57
N VAL A 79 -5.69 -2.33 -6.58
CA VAL A 79 -5.94 -2.95 -5.27
C VAL A 79 -7.04 -4.00 -5.36
N GLU A 80 -8.08 -3.77 -6.16
CA GLU A 80 -9.17 -4.75 -6.36
C GLU A 80 -8.69 -6.04 -7.03
N ASP A 81 -7.72 -6.00 -7.94
CA ASP A 81 -7.11 -7.22 -8.52
C ASP A 81 -6.63 -8.19 -7.42
N VAL A 82 -6.07 -7.64 -6.34
CA VAL A 82 -5.59 -8.41 -5.19
C VAL A 82 -6.72 -8.78 -4.24
N LEU A 83 -7.63 -7.84 -3.94
CA LEU A 83 -8.71 -8.06 -2.98
C LEU A 83 -9.75 -9.07 -3.47
N GLN A 84 -10.02 -9.11 -4.78
CA GLN A 84 -11.05 -9.95 -5.38
C GLN A 84 -10.51 -11.28 -5.91
N LYS A 85 -9.20 -11.55 -5.80
CA LYS A 85 -8.51 -12.72 -6.41
C LYS A 85 -9.01 -12.97 -7.85
N LYS A 86 -8.59 -12.13 -8.78
CA LYS A 86 -8.53 -12.57 -10.18
C LYS A 86 -7.32 -13.45 -10.41
#